data_AF-A0A8J2GZD2-F1
#
_entry.id   AF-A0A8J2GZD2-F1
#
_cell.length_a   1.000
_cell.length_b   1.000
_cell.length_c   1.000
_cell.angle_alpha   90.00
_cell.angle_beta   90.00
_cell.angle_gamma   90.00
#
_symmetry.space_group_name_H-M   'P 1'
#
loop_
_entity.id
_entity.type
_entity.pdbx_description
1 polymer ?
#
loop_
_entity_poly.entity_id
_entity_poly.type
_entity_poly.pdbx_seq_one_letter_code
_entity_poly.pdbx_strand_id
1 'polypeptide(L)'
;MNLKISEFLDQTSKQKYRAIHSGVGNTSLNKILACENLPQMRRQQYKKYESIVGKAIESEARDSCKRAASEERDRAHADKIIITNHIFTPIF
;
A
#
# COMPACT_ATOMS: atom_id res chain seq x y z
N MET A 1 18.41 -3.46 -30.87
CA MET A 1 19.15 -3.23 -29.61
C MET A 1 18.35 -2.46 -28.53
N ASN A 2 17.33 -1.67 -28.89
CA ASN A 2 16.55 -0.87 -27.91
C ASN A 2 15.57 -1.68 -27.02
N LEU A 3 14.98 -2.77 -27.52
CA LEU A 3 13.97 -3.54 -26.78
C LEU A 3 14.51 -4.16 -25.47
N LYS A 4 15.74 -4.68 -25.51
CA LYS A 4 16.38 -5.30 -24.34
C LYS A 4 16.64 -4.30 -23.22
N ILE A 5 16.96 -3.06 -23.58
CA ILE A 5 17.25 -2.00 -22.60
C ILE A 5 15.96 -1.55 -21.91
N SER A 6 14.85 -1.40 -22.66
CA SER A 6 13.55 -1.04 -22.09
C SER A 6 13.00 -2.10 -21.14
N GLU A 7 13.11 -3.38 -21.52
CA GLU A 7 12.66 -4.50 -20.69
C GLU A 7 13.45 -4.59 -19.37
N PHE A 8 14.77 -4.39 -19.46
CA PHE A 8 15.64 -4.33 -18.30
C PHE A 8 15.28 -3.20 -17.34
N LEU A 9 14.99 -1.99 -17.86
CA LEU A 9 14.57 -0.86 -17.04
C LEU A 9 13.23 -1.12 -16.33
N ASP A 10 12.28 -1.74 -17.02
CA ASP A 10 10.99 -2.13 -16.46
C ASP A 10 11.13 -3.17 -15.33
N GLN A 11 11.97 -4.19 -15.52
CA GLN A 11 12.26 -5.17 -14.47
C GLN A 11 12.80 -4.47 -13.21
N THR A 12 13.75 -3.56 -13.37
CA THR A 12 14.34 -2.85 -12.22
C THR A 12 13.35 -1.94 -11.51
N SER A 13 12.41 -1.31 -12.22
CA SER A 13 11.42 -0.42 -11.61
C SER A 13 10.42 -1.21 -10.76
N LYS A 14 9.95 -2.36 -11.27
CA LYS A 14 9.08 -3.29 -10.55
C LYS A 14 9.73 -3.78 -9.26
N GLN A 15 10.99 -4.22 -9.31
CA GLN A 15 11.67 -4.71 -8.10
C GLN A 15 11.87 -3.62 -7.04
N LYS A 16 12.16 -2.37 -7.45
CA LYS A 16 12.26 -1.22 -6.53
C LYS A 16 10.94 -0.99 -5.79
N TYR A 17 9.83 -0.96 -6.52
CA TYR A 17 8.50 -0.75 -5.94
C TYR A 17 8.13 -1.88 -4.98
N ARG A 18 8.27 -3.14 -5.41
CA ARG A 18 7.93 -4.32 -4.60
C ARG A 18 8.71 -4.35 -3.29
N ALA A 19 10.01 -4.05 -3.34
CA ALA A 19 10.83 -4.00 -2.14
C ALA A 19 10.36 -2.93 -1.15
N ILE A 20 10.08 -1.71 -1.62
CA ILE A 20 9.60 -0.64 -0.74
C ILE A 20 8.22 -0.96 -0.17
N HIS A 21 7.29 -1.42 -1.02
CA HIS A 21 5.94 -1.82 -0.60
C HIS A 21 5.96 -2.92 0.46
N SER A 22 6.91 -3.86 0.36
CA SER A 22 7.05 -4.98 1.28
C SER A 22 7.94 -4.67 2.51
N GLY A 23 8.42 -3.42 2.67
CA GLY A 23 9.33 -3.04 3.75
C GLY A 23 10.75 -3.64 3.65
N VAL A 24 11.15 -4.13 2.48
CA VAL A 24 12.46 -4.75 2.24
C VAL A 24 13.53 -3.69 2.06
N GLY A 25 14.52 -3.66 2.96
CA GLY A 25 15.64 -2.72 2.92
C GLY A 25 16.57 -2.85 1.71
N ASN A 26 17.36 -1.79 1.44
CA ASN A 26 18.27 -1.69 0.30
C ASN A 26 19.25 -2.88 0.15
N THR A 27 19.80 -3.38 1.26
CA THR A 27 20.74 -4.52 1.24
C THR A 27 20.07 -5.79 0.72
N SER A 28 18.87 -6.09 1.20
CA SER A 28 18.11 -7.28 0.78
C SER A 28 17.65 -7.15 -0.67
N LEU A 29 17.22 -5.96 -1.09
CA LEU A 29 16.92 -5.69 -2.50
C LEU A 29 18.14 -5.90 -3.39
N ASN A 30 19.32 -5.43 -3.00
CA ASN A 30 20.54 -5.64 -3.81
C ASN A 30 20.92 -7.11 -3.94
N LYS A 31 20.60 -7.96 -2.97
CA LYS A 31 20.75 -9.42 -3.10
C LYS A 31 19.80 -9.98 -4.17
N ILE A 32 18.54 -9.56 -4.18
CA ILE A 32 17.55 -9.96 -5.20
C ILE A 32 17.99 -9.51 -6.60
N LEU A 33 18.41 -8.24 -6.73
CA LEU A 33 18.90 -7.70 -8.00
C LEU A 33 20.12 -8.46 -8.51
N ALA A 34 21.03 -8.87 -7.61
CA ALA A 34 22.18 -9.69 -7.99
C ALA A 34 21.76 -11.08 -8.51
N CYS A 35 20.76 -11.72 -7.89
CA CYS A 35 20.21 -13.01 -8.38
C CYS A 35 19.59 -12.88 -9.78
N GLU A 36 19.05 -11.71 -10.12
CA GLU A 36 18.41 -11.43 -11.42
C GLU A 36 19.36 -10.81 -12.46
N ASN A 37 20.66 -10.71 -12.17
CA ASN A 37 21.65 -10.02 -13.02
C ASN A 37 21.28 -8.55 -13.33
N LEU A 38 20.59 -7.89 -12.39
CA LEU A 38 20.20 -6.49 -12.48
C LEU A 38 21.23 -5.59 -11.77
N PRO A 39 21.31 -4.29 -12.12
CA PRO A 39 22.27 -3.38 -11.52
C PRO A 39 21.82 -3.09 -10.08
N GLN A 40 22.78 -3.10 -9.16
CA GLN A 40 22.52 -2.74 -7.78
C GLN A 40 22.08 -1.29 -7.66
N MET A 41 21.19 -1.04 -6.70
CA MET A 41 20.72 0.31 -6.41
C MET A 41 21.53 0.93 -5.28
N ARG A 42 21.95 2.19 -5.51
CA ARG A 42 22.62 3.00 -4.48
C ARG A 42 21.67 3.32 -3.34
N ARG A 43 22.18 3.28 -2.11
CA ARG A 43 21.40 3.57 -0.89
C ARG A 43 20.69 4.93 -0.93
N GLN A 44 21.33 5.97 -1.46
CA GLN A 44 20.73 7.30 -1.59
C GLN A 44 19.50 7.30 -2.52
N GLN A 45 19.59 6.57 -3.64
CA GLN A 45 18.48 6.42 -4.57
C GLN A 45 17.32 5.66 -3.91
N TYR A 46 17.63 4.55 -3.24
CA TYR A 46 16.62 3.79 -2.48
C TYR A 46 15.92 4.67 -1.44
N LYS A 47 16.66 5.43 -0.63
CA LYS A 47 16.08 6.32 0.39
C LYS A 47 15.17 7.40 -0.20
N LYS A 48 15.51 7.93 -1.38
CA LYS A 48 14.64 8.87 -2.09
C LYS A 48 13.31 8.23 -2.48
N TYR A 49 13.35 7.02 -3.05
CA TYR A 49 12.12 6.30 -3.41
C TYR A 49 11.30 5.91 -2.18
N GLU A 50 11.95 5.41 -1.13
CA GLU A 50 11.31 5.08 0.14
C GLU A 50 10.59 6.29 0.73
N SER A 51 11.19 7.49 0.68
CA SER A 51 10.55 8.71 1.17
C SER A 51 9.33 9.12 0.32
N ILE A 52 9.41 9.01 -1.01
CA ILE A 52 8.31 9.39 -1.90
C ILE A 52 7.14 8.41 -1.73
N VAL A 53 7.43 7.11 -1.82
CA VAL A 53 6.42 6.05 -1.74
C VAL A 53 5.87 5.94 -0.31
N GLY A 54 6.72 6.09 0.71
CA GLY A 54 6.33 6.07 2.12
C GLY A 54 5.27 7.13 2.44
N LYS A 55 5.46 8.37 1.98
CA LYS A 55 4.45 9.43 2.15
C LYS A 55 3.11 9.10 1.50
N ALA A 56 3.13 8.47 0.33
CA ALA A 56 1.91 8.06 -0.36
C ALA A 56 1.19 6.93 0.40
N ILE A 57 1.93 5.92 0.87
CA ILE A 57 1.41 4.82 1.68
C ILE A 57 0.81 5.36 2.98
N GLU A 58 1.51 6.24 3.69
CA GLU A 58 1.03 6.85 4.93
C GLU A 58 -0.24 7.68 4.72
N SER A 59 -0.33 8.42 3.61
CA SER A 59 -1.53 9.20 3.30
C SER A 59 -2.72 8.29 3.04
N GLU A 60 -2.57 7.26 2.20
CA GLU A 60 -3.66 6.33 1.90
C GLU A 60 -4.06 5.53 3.14
N ALA A 61 -3.10 5.10 3.97
CA ALA A 61 -3.39 4.41 5.22
C ALA A 61 -4.24 5.28 6.16
N ARG A 62 -3.89 6.57 6.30
CA ARG A 62 -4.65 7.52 7.11
C ARG A 62 -6.07 7.73 6.56
N ASP A 63 -6.20 7.92 5.26
CA ASP A 63 -7.51 8.17 4.65
C ASP A 63 -8.39 6.92 4.69
N SER A 64 -7.80 5.74 4.51
CA SER A 64 -8.46 4.44 4.71
C SER A 64 -8.99 4.29 6.14
N CYS A 65 -8.17 4.60 7.16
CA CYS A 65 -8.62 4.57 8.56
C CYS A 65 -9.79 5.53 8.83
N LYS A 66 -9.77 6.74 8.25
CA LYS A 66 -10.88 7.69 8.38
C LYS A 66 -12.16 7.17 7.73
N ARG A 67 -12.08 6.59 6.53
CA ARG A 67 -13.22 5.97 5.85
C ARG A 67 -13.80 4.82 6.67
N ALA A 68 -12.95 3.90 7.11
CA ALA A 68 -13.37 2.76 7.95
C ALA A 68 -14.07 3.22 9.24
N ALA A 69 -13.53 4.24 9.92
CA ALA A 69 -14.14 4.80 11.11
C ALA A 69 -15.49 5.49 10.83
N SER A 70 -15.64 6.14 9.68
CA SER A 70 -16.93 6.73 9.26
C SER A 70 -17.96 5.64 9.00
N GLU A 71 -17.60 4.63 8.20
CA GLU A 71 -18.49 3.52 7.86
C GLU A 71 -18.94 2.77 9.11
N GLU A 72 -18.05 2.56 10.07
CA GLU A 72 -18.39 1.89 11.33
C GLU A 72 -19.40 2.71 12.14
N ARG A 73 -19.26 4.04 12.17
CA ARG A 73 -20.23 4.92 12.83
C ARG A 73 -21.59 4.87 12.16
N ASP A 74 -21.61 4.81 10.83
CA ASP A 74 -22.85 4.74 10.06
C ASP A 74 -23.58 3.41 10.30
N ARG A 75 -22.83 2.29 10.33
CA ARG A 75 -23.36 0.97 10.71
C ARG A 75 -23.92 0.98 12.13
N ALA A 76 -23.17 1.49 13.10
CA ALA A 76 -23.63 1.57 14.49
C ALA A 76 -24.88 2.44 14.66
N HIS A 77 -25.06 3.47 13.84
CA HIS A 77 -26.28 4.28 13.83
C HIS A 77 -27.47 3.53 13.20
N ALA A 78 -27.24 2.84 12.08
CA ALA A 78 -28.26 2.00 11.45
C ALA A 78 -28.73 0.87 12.39
N ASP A 79 -27.82 0.21 13.08
CA ASP A 79 -28.13 -0.84 14.05
C ASP A 79 -28.99 -0.32 15.20
N LYS A 80 -28.71 0.88 15.72
CA LYS A 80 -29.58 1.52 16.72
C LYS A 80 -31.00 1.72 16.20
N ILE A 81 -31.17 2.21 14.97
CA ILE A 81 -32.50 2.40 14.37
C ILE A 81 -33.23 1.06 14.24
N ILE A 82 -32.55 0.01 13.77
CA ILE A 82 -33.14 -1.33 13.62
C ILE A 82 -33.58 -1.88 14.98
N ILE A 83 -32.71 -1.79 16.01
CA ILE A 83 -33.05 -2.20 17.38
C ILE A 83 -34.25 -1.41 17.90
N THR A 84 -34.27 -0.10 17.71
CA THR A 84 -35.38 0.75 18.17
C THR A 84 -36.67 0.37 17.46
N ASN A 85 -36.64 0.16 16.15
CA ASN A 85 -37.80 -0.26 15.37
C ASN A 85 -38.28 -1.66 15.76
N HIS A 86 -37.38 -2.60 16.04
CA HIS A 86 -37.74 -3.97 16.44
C HIS A 86 -38.27 -4.06 17.88
N ILE A 87 -37.89 -3.14 18.77
CA ILE A 87 -38.48 -3.02 20.12
C ILE A 87 -39.85 -2.30 20.06
N PHE A 88 -40.05 -1.43 19.06
CA PHE A 88 -41.25 -0.59 18.93
C PHE A 88 -42.21 -1.01 17.81
N THR A 89 -42.02 -2.17 17.16
CA THR A 89 -43.07 -2.72 16.28
C THR A 89 -44.27 -3.11 17.15
N PRO A 90 -45.44 -2.47 16.99
CA PRO A 90 -46.63 -2.91 17.67
C PRO A 90 -47.00 -4.29 17.11
N ILE A 91 -47.05 -5.29 17.98
CA ILE A 91 -47.68 -6.57 17.67
C ILE A 91 -49.19 -6.27 17.58
N PHE A 92 -49.66 -5.96 16.37
CA PHE A 92 -51.07 -5.97 15.99
C PHE A 92 -51.21 -6.58 14.60
#